data_AF-A0A6P3QMH9-F1
#
_entry.id   AF-A0A6P3QMH9-F1
#
_cell.length_a   1.000
_cell.length_b   1.000
_cell.length_c   1.000
_cell.angle_alpha   90.00
_cell.angle_beta   90.00
_cell.angle_gamma   90.00
#
_symmetry.space_group_name_H-M   'P 1'
#
loop_
_entity.id
_entity.type
_entity.pdbx_description
1 polymer ?
#
loop_
_entity_poly.entity_id
_entity_poly.type
_entity_poly.pdbx_seq_one_letter_code
_entity_poly.pdbx_strand_id
1 'polypeptide(L)'
;MSKSKDDAPHELESQFILRLPPEYASTVRRAVQSGHVNLKDRLTIELHPDGRHGIVRVDRVPLASKLVDLPCVMESLKTIDKKTFYKTADICQMLVSTVDGDLYPPVEEPVAAADPKASKKKDKDKEKKFIWNHGITLPLKNVRKRRFRKTAKKKYIESPDVEKEVKRLLSTDAEAVSTRWEIIAEDETKETENQGLDISSPGMSGHRQGHDSLEHDELREIFNDLSSSSEDEDETQHQDEEDINIIDTEEDLERQLRDKLSASDEQHQENEGTNQLVIGIQKQIDNMKGKLQETQDRAKRQEDLIMKVENLALKNRFQAVLDELKQKEDREKEQLSSLQEELESLLEK
;
A
#
# COMPACT_ATOMS: atom_id res chain seq x y z
N MET A 1 0.39 -0.64 45.12
CA MET A 1 -0.70 0.15 44.51
C MET A 1 -1.24 -0.64 43.33
N SER A 2 -2.53 -0.97 43.32
CA SER A 2 -3.17 -1.69 42.22
C SER A 2 -3.26 -0.78 41.00
N LYS A 3 -2.53 -1.09 39.92
CA LYS A 3 -2.73 -0.42 38.63
C LYS A 3 -4.19 -0.63 38.21
N SER A 4 -4.95 0.45 38.07
CA SER A 4 -6.31 0.40 37.53
C SER A 4 -6.22 -0.05 36.06
N LYS A 5 -7.27 -0.73 35.59
CA LYS A 5 -7.40 -1.19 34.20
C LYS A 5 -7.36 -0.07 33.14
N ASP A 6 -7.36 1.19 33.57
CA ASP A 6 -7.44 2.37 32.71
C ASP A 6 -6.10 2.79 32.08
N ASP A 7 -4.97 2.21 32.52
CA ASP A 7 -3.63 2.53 31.99
C ASP A 7 -3.25 1.72 30.73
N ALA A 8 -4.18 0.93 30.16
CA ALA A 8 -3.91 0.21 28.92
C ALA A 8 -4.03 1.15 27.70
N PRO A 9 -3.08 1.13 26.75
CA PRO A 9 -3.18 1.92 25.54
C PRO A 9 -4.47 1.57 24.78
N HIS A 10 -5.18 2.60 24.32
CA HIS A 10 -6.44 2.41 23.60
C HIS A 10 -6.15 1.80 22.23
N GLU A 11 -6.64 0.59 22.00
CA GLU A 11 -6.58 -0.09 20.71
C GLU A 11 -7.80 0.23 19.85
N LEU A 12 -7.63 0.23 18.52
CA LEU A 12 -8.74 0.37 17.60
C LEU A 12 -9.53 -0.94 17.54
N GLU A 13 -10.85 -0.84 17.70
CA GLU A 13 -11.74 -2.00 17.56
C GLU A 13 -11.73 -2.50 16.11
N SER A 14 -11.33 -3.76 15.91
CA SER A 14 -11.36 -4.40 14.58
C SER A 14 -12.76 -4.94 14.27
N GLN A 15 -13.32 -4.52 13.15
CA GLN A 15 -14.65 -4.95 12.70
C GLN A 15 -14.61 -5.46 11.25
N PHE A 16 -15.33 -6.55 10.97
CA PHE A 16 -15.47 -7.12 9.62
C PHE A 16 -16.87 -7.71 9.41
N ILE A 17 -17.28 -7.92 8.16
CA ILE A 17 -18.58 -8.53 7.83
C ILE A 17 -18.51 -10.05 7.88
N LEU A 18 -19.43 -10.71 8.58
CA LEU A 18 -19.64 -12.16 8.47
C LEU A 18 -20.78 -12.47 7.50
N ARG A 19 -20.50 -13.24 6.44
CA ARG A 19 -21.50 -13.74 5.48
C ARG A 19 -21.62 -15.26 5.60
N LEU A 20 -22.85 -15.71 5.86
CA LEU A 20 -23.20 -17.13 5.98
C LEU A 20 -24.14 -17.55 4.85
N PRO A 21 -24.25 -18.86 4.54
CA PRO A 21 -25.32 -19.36 3.70
C PRO A 21 -26.70 -19.06 4.33
N PRO A 22 -27.76 -18.86 3.53
CA PRO A 22 -29.04 -18.31 4.00
C PRO A 22 -29.68 -19.06 5.17
N GLU A 23 -29.58 -20.38 5.18
CA GLU A 23 -30.11 -21.27 6.20
C GLU A 23 -29.41 -21.07 7.55
N TYR A 24 -28.07 -21.03 7.56
CA TYR A 24 -27.28 -20.76 8.76
C TYR A 24 -27.42 -19.31 9.22
N ALA A 25 -27.46 -18.35 8.28
CA ALA A 25 -27.72 -16.95 8.58
C ALA A 25 -29.05 -16.76 9.31
N SER A 26 -30.10 -17.49 8.91
CA SER A 26 -31.41 -17.45 9.55
C SER A 26 -31.38 -18.03 10.97
N THR A 27 -30.66 -19.13 11.17
CA THR A 27 -30.46 -19.75 12.50
C THR A 27 -29.70 -18.81 13.45
N VAL A 28 -28.57 -18.25 13.00
CA VAL A 28 -27.78 -17.30 13.78
C VAL A 28 -28.58 -16.02 14.06
N ARG A 29 -29.34 -15.50 13.09
CA ARG A 29 -30.20 -14.32 13.29
C ARG A 29 -31.20 -14.52 14.42
N ARG A 30 -31.89 -15.67 14.46
CA ARG A 30 -32.82 -16.00 15.55
C ARG A 30 -32.09 -16.09 16.89
N ALA A 31 -30.91 -16.69 16.92
CA ALA A 31 -30.11 -16.80 18.14
C ALA A 31 -29.68 -15.42 18.67
N VAL A 32 -29.18 -14.53 17.80
CA VAL A 32 -28.81 -13.14 18.14
C VAL A 32 -30.02 -12.36 18.68
N GLN A 33 -31.17 -12.45 18.02
CA GLN A 33 -32.40 -11.76 18.46
C GLN A 33 -32.91 -12.26 19.82
N SER A 34 -32.69 -13.54 20.13
CA SER A 34 -33.12 -14.11 21.41
C SER A 34 -32.28 -13.64 22.60
N GLY A 35 -31.06 -13.13 22.37
CA GLY A 35 -30.17 -12.65 23.42
C GLY A 35 -29.66 -13.73 24.39
N HIS A 36 -29.90 -15.02 24.11
CA HIS A 36 -29.43 -16.09 24.98
C HIS A 36 -27.90 -16.16 25.00
N VAL A 37 -27.34 -16.31 26.21
CA VAL A 37 -25.88 -16.39 26.45
C VAL A 37 -25.24 -17.58 25.72
N ASN A 38 -26.01 -18.62 25.42
CA ASN A 38 -25.52 -19.81 24.70
C ASN A 38 -25.10 -19.54 23.25
N LEU A 39 -25.35 -18.34 22.69
CA LEU A 39 -24.87 -17.98 21.35
C LEU A 39 -23.35 -18.19 21.20
N LYS A 40 -22.57 -17.92 22.26
CA LYS A 40 -21.12 -18.10 22.26
C LYS A 40 -20.68 -19.56 21.98
N ASP A 41 -21.52 -20.53 22.34
CA ASP A 41 -21.25 -21.95 22.14
C ASP A 41 -21.86 -22.45 20.81
N ARG A 42 -22.84 -21.71 20.27
CA ARG A 42 -23.53 -22.02 19.02
C ARG A 42 -22.83 -21.44 17.79
N LEU A 43 -22.13 -20.32 17.92
CA LEU A 43 -21.39 -19.67 16.84
C LEU A 43 -19.94 -19.47 17.26
N THR A 44 -19.01 -20.14 16.60
CA THR A 44 -17.57 -19.97 16.81
C THR A 44 -16.85 -19.71 15.49
N ILE A 45 -15.75 -18.97 15.56
CA ILE A 45 -14.92 -18.62 14.40
C ILE A 45 -13.48 -19.04 14.73
N GLU A 46 -12.89 -19.84 13.86
CA GLU A 46 -11.48 -20.24 13.91
C GLU A 46 -10.82 -19.71 12.63
N LEU A 47 -9.71 -18.99 12.76
CA LEU A 47 -8.93 -18.52 11.61
C LEU A 47 -7.67 -19.37 11.50
N HIS A 48 -7.33 -19.75 10.26
CA HIS A 48 -6.10 -20.47 9.98
C HIS A 48 -4.88 -19.53 10.05
N PRO A 49 -3.66 -20.08 10.23
CA PRO A 49 -2.44 -19.27 10.34
C PRO A 49 -2.13 -18.39 9.12
N ASP A 50 -2.70 -18.71 7.96
CA ASP A 50 -2.52 -17.92 6.73
C ASP A 50 -3.29 -16.59 6.73
N GLY A 51 -4.14 -16.35 7.75
CA GLY A 51 -4.94 -15.13 7.90
C GLY A 51 -6.03 -14.96 6.84
N ARG A 52 -6.24 -15.92 5.93
CA ARG A 52 -7.17 -15.81 4.79
C ARG A 52 -8.23 -16.89 4.78
N HIS A 53 -7.97 -18.04 5.39
CA HIS A 53 -8.95 -19.11 5.53
C HIS A 53 -9.35 -19.29 6.99
N GLY A 54 -10.49 -19.95 7.21
CA GLY A 54 -10.97 -20.26 8.54
C GLY A 54 -12.17 -21.19 8.51
N ILE A 55 -12.64 -21.56 9.69
CA ILE A 55 -13.80 -22.42 9.89
C ILE A 55 -14.78 -21.67 10.80
N VAL A 56 -15.98 -21.41 10.29
CA VAL A 56 -17.09 -20.91 11.09
C VAL A 56 -17.98 -22.08 11.47
N ARG A 57 -18.22 -22.30 12.75
CA ARG A 57 -19.09 -23.38 13.23
C ARG A 57 -20.41 -22.80 13.70
N VAL A 58 -21.51 -23.30 13.13
CA VAL A 58 -22.89 -22.96 13.53
C VAL A 58 -23.55 -24.21 14.08
N ASP A 59 -23.91 -24.22 15.35
CA ASP A 59 -24.42 -25.40 16.06
C ASP A 59 -23.49 -26.63 15.87
N ARG A 60 -22.19 -26.38 15.96
CA ARG A 60 -21.08 -27.34 15.74
C ARG A 60 -20.94 -27.84 14.29
N VAL A 61 -21.77 -27.37 13.35
CA VAL A 61 -21.62 -27.67 11.91
C VAL A 61 -20.52 -26.77 11.33
N PRO A 62 -19.41 -27.33 10.81
CA PRO A 62 -18.31 -26.55 10.27
C PRO A 62 -18.63 -26.05 8.85
N LEU A 63 -18.30 -24.78 8.59
CA LEU A 63 -18.42 -24.14 7.29
C LEU A 63 -17.04 -23.60 6.87
N ALA A 64 -16.58 -24.04 5.69
CA ALA A 64 -15.36 -23.52 5.09
C ALA A 64 -15.51 -22.01 4.89
N SER A 65 -14.54 -21.23 5.35
CA SER A 65 -14.63 -19.78 5.35
C SER A 65 -13.39 -19.12 4.76
N LYS A 66 -13.60 -18.01 4.05
CA LYS A 66 -12.56 -17.24 3.37
C LYS A 66 -12.70 -15.75 3.66
N LEU A 67 -11.63 -15.12 4.13
CA LEU A 67 -11.54 -13.69 4.37
C LEU A 67 -11.18 -12.97 3.07
N VAL A 68 -12.11 -12.16 2.57
CA VAL A 68 -11.97 -11.42 1.32
C VAL A 68 -11.96 -9.91 1.54
N ASP A 69 -11.25 -9.21 0.66
CA ASP A 69 -11.09 -7.75 0.71
C ASP A 69 -12.21 -7.07 -0.09
N LEU A 70 -13.02 -6.29 0.61
CA LEU A 70 -14.11 -5.52 0.02
C LEU A 70 -13.54 -4.36 -0.81
N PRO A 71 -14.19 -4.01 -1.93
CA PRO A 71 -13.72 -2.93 -2.79
C PRO A 71 -13.99 -1.53 -2.22
N CYS A 72 -15.00 -1.38 -1.38
CA CYS A 72 -15.40 -0.10 -0.81
C CYS A 72 -15.09 -0.11 0.69
N VAL A 73 -14.44 0.95 1.17
CA VAL A 73 -14.39 1.25 2.60
C VAL A 73 -15.81 1.46 3.12
N MET A 74 -16.10 0.89 4.28
CA MET A 74 -17.40 1.00 4.94
C MET A 74 -17.19 1.45 6.37
N GLU A 75 -17.86 2.52 6.78
CA GLU A 75 -17.78 3.02 8.15
C GLU A 75 -18.94 2.44 8.97
N SER A 76 -18.65 1.97 10.19
CA SER A 76 -19.66 1.66 11.18
C SER A 76 -19.85 2.87 12.10
N LEU A 77 -21.11 3.29 12.26
CA LEU A 77 -21.45 4.45 13.07
C LEU A 77 -22.44 4.05 14.16
N LYS A 78 -22.17 4.48 15.39
CA LYS A 78 -23.10 4.36 16.52
C LYS A 78 -23.86 5.66 16.72
N THR A 79 -25.10 5.56 17.18
CA THR A 79 -25.96 6.70 17.49
C THR A 79 -26.89 6.35 18.65
N ILE A 80 -27.30 7.38 19.41
CA ILE A 80 -28.32 7.26 20.46
C ILE A 80 -29.59 8.00 20.03
N ASP A 81 -29.45 9.18 19.42
CA ASP A 81 -30.54 10.07 19.00
C ASP A 81 -31.02 9.85 17.57
N LYS A 82 -30.35 8.99 16.80
CA LYS A 82 -30.57 8.73 15.35
C LYS A 82 -30.38 9.96 14.47
N LYS A 83 -29.63 10.96 14.95
CA LYS A 83 -29.31 12.20 14.22
C LYS A 83 -27.82 12.46 14.22
N THR A 84 -27.19 12.35 15.38
CA THR A 84 -25.75 12.47 15.56
C THR A 84 -25.14 11.08 15.52
N PHE A 85 -24.17 10.90 14.64
CA PHE A 85 -23.51 9.62 14.41
C PHE A 85 -22.04 9.74 14.73
N TYR A 86 -21.51 8.76 15.45
CA TYR A 86 -20.11 8.68 15.84
C TYR A 86 -19.49 7.45 15.19
N LYS A 87 -18.43 7.65 14.40
CA LYS A 87 -17.67 6.57 13.77
C LYS A 87 -17.05 5.67 14.86
N THR A 88 -17.11 4.36 14.66
CA THR A 88 -16.50 3.37 15.56
C THR A 88 -15.37 2.60 14.88
N ALA A 89 -15.52 2.24 13.61
CA ALA A 89 -14.52 1.47 12.88
C ALA A 89 -14.64 1.67 11.36
N ASP A 90 -13.54 1.34 10.67
CA ASP A 90 -13.50 1.11 9.23
C ASP A 90 -13.57 -0.39 8.95
N ILE A 91 -14.45 -0.78 8.03
CA ILE A 91 -14.69 -2.15 7.62
C ILE A 91 -14.29 -2.27 6.15
N CYS A 92 -13.28 -3.08 5.87
CA CYS A 92 -12.78 -3.34 4.52
C CYS A 92 -12.72 -4.85 4.18
N GLN A 93 -13.13 -5.74 5.09
CA GLN A 93 -13.05 -7.17 4.89
C GLN A 93 -14.37 -7.89 5.21
N MET A 94 -14.54 -9.06 4.60
CA MET A 94 -15.69 -9.93 4.81
C MET A 94 -15.24 -11.38 4.92
N LEU A 95 -15.62 -12.06 5.99
CA LEU A 95 -15.47 -13.50 6.14
C LEU A 95 -16.68 -14.18 5.50
N VAL A 96 -16.45 -14.89 4.40
CA VAL A 96 -17.49 -15.59 3.64
C VAL A 96 -17.43 -17.07 3.94
N SER A 97 -18.49 -17.60 4.54
CA SER A 97 -18.66 -19.03 4.79
C SER A 97 -19.47 -19.69 3.68
N THR A 98 -19.04 -20.87 3.24
CA THR A 98 -19.71 -21.72 2.26
C THR A 98 -20.00 -23.09 2.86
N VAL A 99 -21.07 -23.73 2.39
CA VAL A 99 -21.39 -25.11 2.81
C VAL A 99 -20.46 -26.11 2.14
N ASP A 100 -20.11 -25.83 0.89
CA ASP A 100 -19.16 -26.58 0.10
C ASP A 100 -17.81 -25.85 0.12
N GLY A 101 -16.73 -26.57 0.43
CA GLY A 101 -15.38 -26.03 0.48
C GLY A 101 -14.48 -26.88 1.35
N ASP A 102 -13.18 -26.78 1.11
CA ASP A 102 -12.20 -27.44 1.95
C ASP A 102 -12.08 -26.72 3.29
N LEU A 103 -12.24 -27.46 4.39
CA LEU A 103 -12.10 -26.94 5.75
C LEU A 103 -10.65 -26.65 6.09
N TYR A 104 -9.72 -27.40 5.48
CA TYR A 104 -8.28 -27.25 5.66
C TYR A 104 -7.61 -27.18 4.29
N PRO A 105 -7.77 -26.04 3.58
CA PRO A 105 -7.11 -25.84 2.29
C PRO A 105 -5.61 -26.08 2.47
N PRO A 106 -4.95 -26.77 1.52
CA PRO A 106 -3.52 -27.03 1.62
C PRO A 106 -2.77 -25.70 1.78
N VAL A 107 -1.94 -25.63 2.82
CA VAL A 107 -0.99 -24.54 2.99
C VAL A 107 -0.01 -24.70 1.83
N GLU A 108 -0.12 -23.82 0.83
CA GLU A 108 0.86 -23.79 -0.24
C GLU A 108 2.18 -23.26 0.34
N GLU A 109 3.01 -24.18 0.84
CA GLU A 109 4.39 -23.87 1.18
C GLU A 109 5.06 -23.18 -0.02
N PRO A 110 5.93 -22.19 0.21
CA PRO A 110 6.73 -21.60 -0.85
C PRO A 110 7.68 -22.68 -1.36
N VAL A 111 7.22 -23.47 -2.34
CA VAL A 111 8.09 -24.33 -3.13
C VAL A 111 9.15 -23.40 -3.69
N ALA A 112 10.41 -23.64 -3.33
CA ALA A 112 11.56 -22.93 -3.86
C ALA A 112 11.61 -23.16 -5.38
N ALA A 113 10.82 -22.39 -6.11
CA ALA A 113 10.86 -22.36 -7.56
C ALA A 113 12.20 -21.72 -7.92
N ALA A 114 13.05 -22.48 -8.62
CA ALA A 114 14.37 -22.05 -9.06
C ALA A 114 14.35 -20.84 -10.03
N ASP A 115 13.15 -20.34 -10.38
CA ASP A 115 12.95 -19.20 -11.27
C ASP A 115 12.13 -18.08 -10.57
N PRO A 116 12.75 -16.93 -10.24
CA PRO A 116 12.11 -15.82 -9.54
C PRO A 116 10.98 -15.13 -10.32
N LYS A 117 10.85 -15.36 -11.64
CA LYS A 117 9.70 -14.84 -12.42
C LYS A 117 8.45 -15.72 -12.29
N ALA A 118 8.64 -17.02 -12.12
CA ALA A 118 7.53 -17.97 -11.96
C ALA A 118 6.87 -17.86 -10.57
N SER A 119 7.66 -17.57 -9.52
CA SER A 119 7.16 -17.33 -8.17
C SER A 119 6.29 -16.07 -8.08
N LYS A 120 6.77 -14.93 -8.62
CA LYS A 120 6.00 -13.66 -8.63
C LYS A 120 4.64 -13.78 -9.32
N LYS A 121 4.56 -14.48 -10.45
CA LYS A 121 3.28 -14.67 -11.17
C LYS A 121 2.30 -15.54 -10.35
N LYS A 122 2.80 -16.61 -9.72
CA LYS A 122 1.99 -17.50 -8.88
C LYS A 122 1.46 -16.78 -7.64
N ASP A 123 2.27 -15.94 -7.01
CA ASP A 123 1.84 -15.18 -5.83
C ASP A 123 0.83 -14.09 -6.15
N LYS A 124 0.97 -13.39 -7.29
CA LYS A 124 -0.03 -12.42 -7.75
C LYS A 124 -1.39 -13.07 -8.04
N ASP A 125 -1.42 -14.28 -8.59
CA ASP A 125 -2.66 -15.01 -8.84
C ASP A 125 -3.29 -15.55 -7.54
N LYS A 126 -2.48 -15.85 -6.51
CA LYS A 126 -2.98 -16.19 -5.17
C LYS A 126 -3.68 -15.03 -4.50
N GLU A 127 -3.18 -13.80 -4.62
CA GLU A 127 -3.78 -12.64 -3.95
C GLU A 127 -5.12 -12.25 -4.60
N LYS A 128 -5.23 -12.38 -5.92
CA LYS A 128 -6.48 -12.12 -6.67
C LYS A 128 -7.67 -12.93 -6.17
N LYS A 129 -7.45 -14.14 -5.63
CA LYS A 129 -8.54 -15.02 -5.16
C LYS A 129 -9.23 -14.54 -3.88
N PHE A 130 -8.61 -13.59 -3.17
CA PHE A 130 -9.16 -12.95 -1.98
C PHE A 130 -9.77 -11.58 -2.26
N ILE A 131 -9.73 -11.10 -3.51
CA ILE A 131 -10.32 -9.83 -3.90
C ILE A 131 -11.83 -10.00 -4.16
N TRP A 132 -12.66 -9.28 -3.40
CA TRP A 132 -14.09 -9.26 -3.66
C TRP A 132 -14.46 -8.18 -4.68
N ASN A 133 -15.25 -8.56 -5.70
CA ASN A 133 -15.54 -7.71 -6.85
C ASN A 133 -16.75 -6.78 -6.69
N HIS A 134 -17.50 -6.91 -5.60
CA HIS A 134 -18.80 -6.23 -5.42
C HIS A 134 -18.84 -5.42 -4.11
N GLY A 135 -19.58 -4.33 -4.08
CA GLY A 135 -20.01 -3.76 -2.79
C GLY A 135 -21.05 -4.67 -2.12
N ILE A 136 -21.33 -4.41 -0.84
CA ILE A 136 -22.37 -5.13 -0.09
C ILE A 136 -23.78 -4.75 -0.57
N THR A 137 -23.98 -3.50 -0.99
CA THR A 137 -25.28 -2.99 -1.44
C THR A 137 -25.55 -3.25 -2.91
N LEU A 138 -26.82 -3.41 -3.29
CA LEU A 138 -27.25 -3.74 -4.66
C LEU A 138 -26.66 -2.81 -5.75
N PRO A 139 -26.66 -1.46 -5.59
CA PRO A 139 -26.14 -0.56 -6.63
C PRO A 139 -24.64 -0.70 -6.89
N LEU A 140 -23.91 -1.30 -5.95
CA LEU A 140 -22.45 -1.49 -6.00
C LEU A 140 -22.05 -2.88 -6.51
N LYS A 141 -22.96 -3.61 -7.18
CA LYS A 141 -22.59 -4.81 -7.93
C LYS A 141 -21.53 -4.46 -9.00
N ASN A 142 -20.47 -5.26 -9.04
CA ASN A 142 -19.32 -5.11 -9.95
C ASN A 142 -18.61 -3.74 -9.88
N VAL A 143 -18.58 -3.12 -8.71
CA VAL A 143 -18.03 -1.75 -8.53
C VAL A 143 -16.60 -1.60 -9.03
N ARG A 144 -15.71 -2.59 -8.80
CA ARG A 144 -14.30 -2.54 -9.25
C ARG A 144 -14.16 -2.39 -10.77
N LYS A 145 -15.00 -3.09 -11.53
CA LYS A 145 -14.94 -3.10 -13.01
C LYS A 145 -15.77 -1.96 -13.63
N ARG A 146 -16.84 -1.53 -12.97
CA ARG A 146 -17.87 -0.67 -13.58
C ARG A 146 -17.89 0.78 -13.07
N ARG A 147 -17.58 1.00 -11.78
CA ARG A 147 -17.79 2.30 -11.11
C ARG A 147 -16.51 2.92 -10.57
N PHE A 148 -15.43 2.15 -10.44
CA PHE A 148 -14.12 2.70 -10.11
C PHE A 148 -13.41 3.15 -11.37
N ARG A 149 -13.04 4.43 -11.42
CA ARG A 149 -12.12 4.95 -12.43
C ARG A 149 -10.76 4.31 -12.20
N LYS A 150 -10.25 3.58 -13.19
CA LYS A 150 -8.90 2.98 -13.12
C LYS A 150 -7.84 4.08 -13.15
N THR A 151 -6.78 3.90 -12.38
CA THR A 151 -5.61 4.78 -12.44
C THR A 151 -4.92 4.57 -13.78
N ALA A 152 -4.80 5.64 -14.57
CA ALA A 152 -3.98 5.61 -15.77
C ALA A 152 -2.51 5.68 -15.32
N LYS A 153 -1.76 4.61 -15.56
CA LYS A 153 -0.32 4.64 -15.35
C LYS A 153 0.31 5.55 -16.40
N LYS A 154 1.15 6.50 -15.98
CA LYS A 154 1.94 7.29 -16.93
C LYS A 154 3.01 6.36 -17.51
N LYS A 155 2.81 5.92 -18.77
CA LYS A 155 3.72 4.98 -19.48
C LYS A 155 5.20 5.32 -19.38
N TYR A 156 5.54 6.60 -19.20
CA TYR A 156 6.92 7.10 -19.15
C TYR A 156 7.59 7.02 -17.78
N ILE A 157 6.86 6.80 -16.67
CA ILE A 157 7.47 6.80 -15.33
C ILE A 157 8.04 5.43 -14.96
N GLU A 158 7.51 4.34 -15.52
CA GLU A 158 7.88 2.97 -15.15
C GLU A 158 8.25 2.17 -16.41
N SER A 159 9.21 2.67 -17.19
CA SER A 159 9.87 1.83 -18.20
C SER A 159 11.25 1.45 -17.67
N PRO A 160 11.40 0.29 -17.01
CA PRO A 160 12.68 -0.11 -16.42
C PRO A 160 13.81 -0.15 -17.46
N ASP A 161 13.47 -0.37 -18.73
CA ASP A 161 14.42 -0.29 -19.84
C ASP A 161 14.88 1.15 -20.14
N VAL A 162 13.98 2.14 -20.09
CA VAL A 162 14.34 3.56 -20.25
C VAL A 162 15.13 4.03 -19.03
N GLU A 163 14.74 3.64 -17.82
CA GLU A 163 15.50 3.99 -16.61
C GLU A 163 16.92 3.40 -16.65
N LYS A 164 17.04 2.14 -17.07
CA LYS A 164 18.33 1.48 -17.27
C LYS A 164 19.17 2.18 -18.32
N GLU A 165 18.57 2.57 -19.44
CA GLU A 165 19.28 3.25 -20.52
C GLU A 165 19.68 4.68 -20.16
N VAL A 166 18.81 5.43 -19.49
CA VAL A 166 19.12 6.76 -18.95
C VAL A 166 20.26 6.65 -17.93
N LYS A 167 20.23 5.67 -17.02
CA LYS A 167 21.33 5.41 -16.09
C LYS A 167 22.63 5.09 -16.84
N ARG A 168 22.58 4.25 -17.87
CA ARG A 168 23.75 3.90 -18.69
C ARG A 168 24.34 5.14 -19.38
N LEU A 169 23.50 5.98 -19.98
CA LEU A 169 23.92 7.23 -20.63
C LEU A 169 24.56 8.18 -19.62
N LEU A 170 23.91 8.43 -18.48
CA LEU A 170 24.44 9.31 -17.44
C LEU A 170 25.76 8.80 -16.82
N SER A 171 25.91 7.48 -16.64
CA SER A 171 27.17 6.88 -16.19
C SER A 171 28.29 7.07 -17.23
N THR A 172 27.97 6.88 -18.51
CA THR A 172 28.94 7.08 -19.60
C THR A 172 29.36 8.55 -19.70
N ASP A 173 28.40 9.46 -19.55
CA ASP A 173 28.63 10.91 -19.56
C ASP A 173 29.50 11.36 -18.38
N ALA A 174 29.33 10.75 -17.20
CA ALA A 174 30.16 11.04 -16.02
C ALA A 174 31.62 10.55 -16.18
N GLU A 175 31.85 9.50 -16.97
CA GLU A 175 33.19 8.99 -17.31
C GLU A 175 33.85 9.79 -18.44
N ALA A 176 33.08 10.56 -19.21
CA ALA A 176 33.59 11.32 -20.34
C ALA A 176 34.32 12.61 -19.91
N VAL A 177 35.30 13.02 -20.71
CA VAL A 177 36.08 14.26 -20.47
C VAL A 177 35.24 15.52 -20.77
N SER A 178 34.29 15.42 -21.70
CA SER A 178 33.36 16.50 -22.06
C SER A 178 32.11 15.90 -22.69
N THR A 179 30.95 16.48 -22.40
CA THR A 179 29.64 16.04 -22.90
C THR A 179 28.89 17.20 -23.57
N ARG A 180 28.22 16.91 -24.68
CA ARG A 180 27.32 17.82 -25.40
C ARG A 180 26.16 17.00 -25.96
N TRP A 181 24.94 17.51 -25.82
CA TRP A 181 23.76 16.96 -26.46
C TRP A 181 23.02 18.07 -27.22
N GLU A 182 22.32 17.69 -28.27
CA GLU A 182 21.47 18.57 -29.06
C GLU A 182 20.24 17.81 -29.55
N ILE A 183 19.10 18.50 -29.67
CA ILE A 183 17.85 17.91 -30.17
C ILE A 183 17.81 18.20 -31.66
N ILE A 184 17.90 17.16 -32.48
CA ILE A 184 17.79 17.26 -33.94
C ILE A 184 16.36 16.89 -34.32
N ALA A 185 15.64 17.82 -34.95
CA ALA A 185 14.35 17.53 -35.56
C ALA A 185 14.58 16.70 -36.84
N GLU A 186 13.76 15.66 -37.04
CA GLU A 186 13.97 14.64 -38.09
C GLU A 186 13.88 15.21 -39.53
N ASP A 187 13.39 16.44 -39.70
CA ASP A 187 13.13 17.08 -40.99
C ASP A 187 14.31 17.91 -41.55
N GLU A 188 15.35 18.22 -40.78
CA GLU A 188 16.39 19.18 -41.22
C GLU A 188 17.55 18.56 -42.04
N THR A 189 17.54 17.25 -42.31
CA THR A 189 18.69 16.56 -42.94
C THR A 189 18.53 16.19 -44.42
N LYS A 190 17.45 16.63 -45.10
CA LYS A 190 17.21 16.27 -46.52
C LYS A 190 17.48 17.36 -47.55
N GLU A 191 17.88 18.57 -47.17
CA GLU A 191 18.11 19.66 -48.13
C GLU A 191 19.56 20.12 -48.15
N THR A 192 20.46 19.32 -48.74
CA THR A 192 21.76 19.83 -49.18
C THR A 192 22.37 18.95 -50.27
N GLU A 193 21.71 18.84 -51.42
CA GLU A 193 22.36 18.47 -52.69
C GLU A 193 21.42 18.74 -53.87
N ASN A 194 21.55 19.91 -54.52
CA ASN A 194 21.60 20.04 -55.99
C ASN A 194 21.76 21.50 -56.42
N GLN A 195 22.83 21.76 -57.18
CA GLN A 195 23.15 23.02 -57.84
C GLN A 195 22.38 23.17 -59.16
N GLY A 196 21.89 24.38 -59.42
CA GLY A 196 21.95 25.04 -60.72
C GLY A 196 20.87 24.70 -61.76
N LEU A 197 20.02 25.69 -62.08
CA LEU A 197 20.03 26.42 -63.37
C LEU A 197 18.91 27.47 -63.39
N ASP A 198 19.29 28.72 -63.66
CA ASP A 198 18.41 29.86 -63.94
C ASP A 198 17.60 29.66 -65.24
N ILE A 199 16.38 30.22 -65.31
CA ILE A 199 15.85 31.02 -66.44
C ILE A 199 14.57 31.74 -65.99
N SER A 200 14.45 32.97 -66.50
CA SER A 200 13.62 34.09 -66.03
C SER A 200 12.11 34.05 -66.35
N SER A 201 11.37 34.86 -65.59
CA SER A 201 9.98 35.40 -65.71
C SER A 201 9.57 35.91 -67.12
N PRO A 202 8.31 36.35 -67.45
CA PRO A 202 7.17 36.77 -66.59
C PRO A 202 5.71 36.47 -67.09
N GLY A 203 4.68 36.76 -66.28
CA GLY A 203 3.41 37.31 -66.80
C GLY A 203 2.07 36.67 -66.37
N MET A 204 1.31 37.43 -65.57
CA MET A 204 -0.15 37.64 -65.56
C MET A 204 -1.13 36.47 -65.74
N SER A 205 -2.00 36.23 -64.75
CA SER A 205 -3.46 36.49 -64.81
C SER A 205 -4.21 35.67 -63.75
N GLY A 206 -5.20 36.31 -63.12
CA GLY A 206 -5.89 35.78 -61.96
C GLY A 206 -7.07 34.87 -62.25
N HIS A 207 -7.55 34.31 -61.12
CA HIS A 207 -8.89 33.81 -60.82
C HIS A 207 -9.13 32.30 -60.88
N ARG A 208 -9.23 31.68 -59.68
CA ARG A 208 -10.30 30.78 -59.15
C ARG A 208 -9.79 30.15 -57.84
N GLN A 209 -10.35 30.49 -56.67
CA GLN A 209 -11.49 29.83 -56.01
C GLN A 209 -11.13 28.45 -55.40
N GLY A 210 -11.21 28.33 -54.07
CA GLY A 210 -11.42 27.04 -53.39
C GLY A 210 -10.62 26.79 -52.11
N HIS A 211 -11.37 26.51 -51.04
CA HIS A 211 -11.03 25.63 -49.90
C HIS A 211 -9.96 26.08 -48.89
N ASP A 212 -10.44 26.70 -47.82
CA ASP A 212 -9.83 26.63 -46.50
C ASP A 212 -10.56 25.49 -45.76
N SER A 213 -9.91 24.34 -45.57
CA SER A 213 -10.58 23.16 -44.99
C SER A 213 -9.63 22.17 -44.34
N LEU A 214 -9.96 21.83 -43.09
CA LEU A 214 -10.04 20.46 -42.58
C LEU A 214 -8.71 19.69 -42.42
N GLU A 215 -7.96 19.97 -41.36
CA GLU A 215 -6.99 18.98 -40.85
C GLU A 215 -7.19 18.64 -39.36
N HIS A 216 -8.10 19.31 -38.65
CA HIS A 216 -8.25 19.08 -37.21
C HIS A 216 -9.39 18.12 -36.80
N ASP A 217 -10.26 17.72 -37.73
CA ASP A 217 -11.44 16.88 -37.43
C ASP A 217 -11.23 15.38 -37.66
N GLU A 218 -10.25 14.95 -38.47
CA GLU A 218 -10.04 13.52 -38.75
C GLU A 218 -9.45 12.74 -37.55
N LEU A 219 -8.73 13.40 -36.65
CA LEU A 219 -8.17 12.74 -35.45
C LEU A 219 -9.21 12.49 -34.34
N ARG A 220 -10.36 13.17 -34.37
CA ARG A 220 -11.44 12.98 -33.37
C ARG A 220 -12.37 11.83 -33.71
N GLU A 221 -12.56 11.51 -34.99
CA GLU A 221 -13.47 10.43 -35.40
C GLU A 221 -12.87 9.04 -35.16
N ILE A 222 -11.55 8.87 -35.29
CA ILE A 222 -10.86 7.59 -35.01
C ILE A 222 -11.00 7.17 -33.54
N PHE A 223 -11.10 8.12 -32.61
CA PHE A 223 -11.20 7.81 -31.17
C PHE A 223 -12.61 7.39 -30.72
N ASN A 224 -13.64 7.68 -31.53
CA ASN A 224 -15.03 7.42 -31.18
C ASN A 224 -15.53 6.04 -31.66
N ASP A 225 -14.92 5.50 -32.72
CA ASP A 225 -15.32 4.21 -33.32
C ASP A 225 -14.71 2.97 -32.63
N LEU A 226 -13.81 3.14 -31.66
CA LEU A 226 -13.29 2.02 -30.85
C LEU A 226 -14.20 1.67 -29.65
N SER A 227 -15.33 2.34 -29.46
CA SER A 227 -16.22 2.10 -28.30
C SER A 227 -17.45 1.24 -28.58
N SER A 228 -17.55 0.59 -29.74
CA SER A 228 -18.72 -0.26 -30.03
C SER A 228 -18.43 -1.43 -30.98
N SER A 229 -17.90 -2.54 -30.46
CA SER A 229 -18.19 -3.88 -31.00
C SER A 229 -17.77 -4.99 -30.01
N SER A 230 -18.45 -6.10 -30.14
CA SER A 230 -18.63 -7.28 -29.30
C SER A 230 -17.45 -8.25 -29.13
N GLU A 231 -17.59 -9.03 -28.05
CA GLU A 231 -17.25 -10.46 -27.87
C GLU A 231 -15.80 -10.88 -27.58
N ASP A 232 -15.71 -11.57 -26.43
CA ASP A 232 -14.73 -12.54 -25.94
C ASP A 232 -13.52 -12.85 -26.83
N GLU A 233 -12.36 -12.30 -26.46
CA GLU A 233 -11.11 -13.05 -26.55
C GLU A 233 -10.26 -12.82 -25.28
N ASP A 234 -9.70 -13.91 -24.79
CA ASP A 234 -8.74 -14.01 -23.70
C ASP A 234 -7.55 -13.06 -23.93
N GLU A 235 -7.57 -11.89 -23.30
CA GLU A 235 -6.36 -11.09 -23.15
C GLU A 235 -5.80 -11.23 -21.74
N THR A 236 -4.87 -12.19 -21.62
CA THR A 236 -3.79 -12.21 -20.66
C THR A 236 -2.97 -10.91 -20.72
N GLN A 237 -3.50 -9.83 -20.15
CA GLN A 237 -2.73 -8.60 -19.94
C GLN A 237 -1.98 -8.70 -18.62
N HIS A 238 -0.67 -8.95 -18.78
CA HIS A 238 0.36 -8.75 -17.79
C HIS A 238 0.21 -7.38 -17.12
N GLN A 239 -0.29 -7.38 -15.89
CA GLN A 239 -0.26 -6.23 -15.01
C GLN A 239 1.02 -6.33 -14.18
N ASP A 240 2.08 -5.68 -14.64
CA ASP A 240 3.17 -5.27 -13.78
C ASP A 240 2.62 -4.16 -12.87
N GLU A 241 2.43 -4.50 -11.60
CA GLU A 241 2.21 -3.55 -10.50
C GLU A 241 3.33 -3.81 -9.53
N GLU A 242 4.42 -3.06 -9.69
CA GLU A 242 5.40 -2.86 -8.65
C GLU A 242 4.87 -1.75 -7.74
N ASP A 243 4.16 -2.12 -6.68
CA ASP A 243 4.06 -1.28 -5.49
C ASP A 243 5.14 -1.75 -4.52
N ILE A 244 6.19 -0.94 -4.37
CA ILE A 244 7.25 -1.13 -3.39
C ILE A 244 6.64 -0.83 -2.01
N ASN A 245 6.08 -1.86 -1.37
CA ASN A 245 5.89 -1.84 0.08
C ASN A 245 7.25 -2.05 0.74
N ILE A 246 7.75 -0.98 1.35
CA ILE A 246 8.81 -1.05 2.36
C ILE A 246 8.21 -1.81 3.55
N ILE A 247 8.44 -3.13 3.58
CA ILE A 247 8.13 -3.99 4.72
C ILE A 247 9.28 -3.86 5.70
N ASP A 248 8.93 -3.37 6.88
CA ASP A 248 9.75 -3.25 8.07
C ASP A 248 10.04 -4.67 8.60
N THR A 249 11.25 -5.19 8.31
CA THR A 249 11.67 -6.57 8.64
C THR A 249 12.13 -6.72 10.10
N GLU A 250 11.59 -5.94 11.03
CA GLU A 250 12.02 -5.96 12.43
C GLU A 250 11.20 -6.94 13.30
N GLU A 251 9.97 -7.29 12.88
CA GLU A 251 9.04 -8.06 13.73
C GLU A 251 9.33 -9.58 13.76
N ASP A 252 10.00 -10.12 12.74
CA ASP A 252 10.33 -11.56 12.64
C ASP A 252 11.62 -11.95 13.38
N LEU A 253 12.53 -11.00 13.65
CA LEU A 253 13.70 -11.24 14.49
C LEU A 253 13.36 -11.22 16.00
N GLU A 254 12.36 -10.44 16.41
CA GLU A 254 11.94 -10.37 17.83
C GLU A 254 11.25 -11.67 18.30
N ARG A 255 10.55 -12.39 17.40
CA ARG A 255 9.87 -13.65 17.74
C ARG A 255 10.83 -14.81 17.94
N GLN A 256 11.90 -14.90 17.14
CA GLN A 256 12.90 -15.99 17.29
C GLN A 256 13.80 -15.84 18.53
N LEU A 257 13.93 -14.64 19.09
CA LEU A 257 14.70 -14.42 20.32
C LEU A 257 13.90 -14.68 21.60
N ARG A 258 12.57 -14.55 21.57
CA ARG A 258 11.71 -14.82 22.75
C ARG A 258 11.56 -16.30 23.07
N ASP A 259 11.59 -17.17 22.06
CA ASP A 259 11.47 -18.63 22.26
C ASP A 259 12.75 -19.29 22.81
N LYS A 260 13.88 -18.57 22.88
CA LYS A 260 15.14 -19.08 23.46
C LYS A 260 15.37 -18.72 24.94
N LEU A 261 14.46 -17.97 25.58
CA LEU A 261 14.66 -17.46 26.94
C LEU A 261 13.75 -18.09 28.01
N SER A 262 12.95 -19.11 27.66
CA SER A 262 12.00 -19.75 28.58
C SER A 262 12.49 -21.04 29.23
N ALA A 263 13.80 -21.21 29.38
CA ALA A 263 14.38 -22.35 30.08
C ALA A 263 15.54 -21.92 30.99
N SER A 264 15.24 -21.39 32.17
CA SER A 264 15.99 -21.72 33.40
C SER A 264 15.27 -21.22 34.65
N ASP A 265 15.28 -22.10 35.65
CA ASP A 265 14.57 -22.08 36.93
C ASP A 265 14.92 -20.96 37.92
N GLU A 266 13.95 -20.82 38.82
CA GLU A 266 13.81 -20.19 40.14
C GLU A 266 15.05 -19.86 41.00
N GLN A 267 14.81 -18.86 41.86
CA GLN A 267 15.50 -18.41 43.09
C GLN A 267 16.51 -17.25 42.91
N HIS A 268 16.10 -16.02 43.26
CA HIS A 268 16.67 -15.24 44.38
C HIS A 268 15.93 -13.92 44.61
N GLN A 269 15.65 -13.64 45.89
CA GLN A 269 14.84 -12.53 46.39
C GLN A 269 15.54 -11.15 46.28
N GLU A 270 14.73 -10.16 45.90
CA GLU A 270 14.85 -8.71 46.18
C GLU A 270 15.86 -7.84 45.41
N ASN A 271 16.79 -8.39 44.60
CA ASN A 271 17.71 -7.56 43.77
C ASN A 271 17.45 -7.61 42.24
N GLU A 272 16.46 -8.37 41.78
CA GLU A 272 16.14 -8.54 40.35
C GLU A 272 15.22 -7.46 39.78
N GLY A 273 14.38 -6.83 40.60
CA GLY A 273 13.40 -5.83 40.15
C GLY A 273 14.06 -4.56 39.59
N THR A 274 15.12 -4.08 40.26
CA THR A 274 15.91 -2.92 39.80
C THR A 274 16.69 -3.25 38.54
N ASN A 275 17.30 -4.43 38.46
CA ASN A 275 18.02 -4.89 37.26
C ASN A 275 17.09 -5.06 36.04
N GLN A 276 15.88 -5.59 36.24
CA GLN A 276 14.91 -5.75 35.17
C GLN A 276 14.34 -4.41 34.70
N LEU A 277 14.20 -3.42 35.59
CA LEU A 277 13.81 -2.06 35.26
C LEU A 277 14.91 -1.32 34.48
N VAL A 278 16.18 -1.45 34.90
CA VAL A 278 17.36 -0.90 34.22
C VAL A 278 17.48 -1.45 32.80
N ILE A 279 17.31 -2.77 32.61
CA ILE A 279 17.31 -3.39 31.27
C ILE A 279 16.16 -2.87 30.41
N GLY A 280 14.98 -2.67 31.00
CA GLY A 280 13.81 -2.12 30.31
C GLY A 280 14.03 -0.69 29.80
N ILE A 281 14.57 0.20 30.65
CA ILE A 281 14.87 1.60 30.30
C ILE A 281 16.01 1.66 29.27
N GLN A 282 17.02 0.80 29.40
CA GLN A 282 18.10 0.70 28.41
C GLN A 282 17.55 0.33 27.02
N LYS A 283 16.63 -0.63 26.93
CA LYS A 283 15.96 -0.98 25.66
C LYS A 283 15.16 0.20 25.08
N GLN A 284 14.51 1.00 25.94
CA GLN A 284 13.78 2.20 25.51
C GLN A 284 14.71 3.28 24.98
N ILE A 285 15.86 3.50 25.63
CA ILE A 285 16.90 4.43 25.17
C ILE A 285 17.42 4.02 23.79
N ASP A 286 17.68 2.73 23.56
CA ASP A 286 18.19 2.25 22.28
C ASP A 286 17.15 2.41 21.16
N ASN A 287 15.87 2.15 21.45
CA ASN A 287 14.78 2.41 20.51
C ASN A 287 14.64 3.91 20.18
N MET A 288 14.73 4.77 21.19
CA MET A 288 14.66 6.23 21.01
C MET A 288 15.86 6.78 20.24
N LYS A 289 17.06 6.23 20.45
CA LYS A 289 18.25 6.55 19.63
C LYS A 289 18.05 6.16 18.16
N GLY A 290 17.48 4.99 17.90
CA GLY A 290 17.14 4.55 16.54
C GLY A 290 16.16 5.51 15.85
N LYS A 291 15.08 5.90 16.54
CA LYS A 291 14.10 6.87 16.03
C LYS A 291 14.71 8.25 15.77
N LEU A 292 15.56 8.73 16.69
CA LEU A 292 16.26 10.01 16.53
C LEU A 292 17.18 9.99 15.30
N GLN A 293 17.93 8.90 15.10
CA GLN A 293 18.80 8.74 13.93
C GLN A 293 18.00 8.74 12.63
N GLU A 294 16.84 8.07 12.61
CA GLU A 294 15.97 8.05 11.44
C GLU A 294 15.40 9.45 11.12
N THR A 295 14.95 10.20 12.13
CA THR A 295 14.49 11.59 11.98
C THR A 295 15.61 12.49 11.46
N GLN A 296 16.84 12.33 11.95
CA GLN A 296 18.03 13.06 11.48
C GLN A 296 18.38 12.75 10.02
N ASP A 297 18.35 11.48 9.63
CA ASP A 297 18.60 11.07 8.24
C ASP A 297 17.55 11.64 7.28
N ARG A 298 16.28 11.68 7.72
CA ARG A 298 15.19 12.33 6.96
C ARG A 298 15.39 13.83 6.83
N ALA A 299 15.80 14.52 7.90
CA ALA A 299 16.11 15.95 7.88
C ALA A 299 17.27 16.26 6.91
N LYS A 300 18.33 15.45 6.92
CA LYS A 300 19.47 15.60 6.01
C LYS A 300 19.06 15.42 4.54
N ARG A 301 18.24 14.41 4.23
CA ARG A 301 17.69 14.23 2.88
C ARG A 301 16.86 15.43 2.44
N GLN A 302 16.09 16.02 3.35
CA GLN A 302 15.29 17.21 3.08
C GLN A 302 16.17 18.44 2.82
N GLU A 303 17.27 18.62 3.54
CA GLU A 303 18.28 19.66 3.28
C GLU A 303 18.92 19.50 1.90
N ASP A 304 19.29 18.28 1.51
CA ASP A 304 19.83 17.99 0.17
C ASP A 304 18.84 18.32 -0.95
N LEU A 305 17.53 18.09 -0.72
CA LEU A 305 16.47 18.45 -1.66
C LEU A 305 16.32 19.97 -1.79
N ILE A 306 16.41 20.71 -0.68
CA ILE A 306 16.36 22.18 -0.67
C ILE A 306 17.54 22.79 -1.45
N MET A 307 18.73 22.17 -1.37
CA MET A 307 19.90 22.63 -2.14
C MET A 307 19.77 22.39 -3.64
N LYS A 308 19.07 21.33 -4.06
CA LYS A 308 18.91 20.95 -5.47
C LYS A 308 17.76 21.66 -6.19
N VAL A 309 16.85 22.29 -5.46
CA VAL A 309 15.61 22.85 -6.01
C VAL A 309 15.75 24.34 -6.24
N GLU A 310 15.62 24.77 -7.50
CA GLU A 310 15.67 26.18 -7.90
C GLU A 310 14.32 26.89 -7.75
N ASN A 311 13.21 26.13 -7.74
CA ASN A 311 11.87 26.69 -7.61
C ASN A 311 11.61 27.23 -6.20
N LEU A 312 11.35 28.54 -6.09
CA LEU A 312 11.19 29.22 -4.82
C LEU A 312 9.98 28.74 -4.00
N ALA A 313 8.87 28.40 -4.65
CA ALA A 313 7.67 27.92 -3.95
C ALA A 313 7.87 26.51 -3.37
N LEU A 314 8.53 25.62 -4.11
CA LEU A 314 8.92 24.30 -3.62
C LEU A 314 9.97 24.40 -2.52
N LYS A 315 10.94 25.31 -2.65
CA LYS A 315 11.95 25.58 -1.62
C LYS A 315 11.31 26.01 -0.30
N ASN A 316 10.32 26.91 -0.34
CA ASN A 316 9.57 27.34 0.85
C ASN A 316 8.78 26.18 1.48
N ARG A 317 8.15 25.33 0.67
CA ARG A 317 7.43 24.15 1.17
C ARG A 317 8.38 23.14 1.80
N PHE A 318 9.54 22.89 1.18
CA PHE A 318 10.53 21.98 1.72
C PHE A 318 11.18 22.52 3.00
N GLN A 319 11.36 23.83 3.10
CA GLN A 319 11.82 24.50 4.32
C GLN A 319 10.83 24.30 5.47
N ALA A 320 9.52 24.46 5.23
CA ALA A 320 8.51 24.22 6.27
C ALA A 320 8.55 22.78 6.81
N VAL A 321 8.71 21.80 5.92
CA VAL A 321 8.87 20.38 6.31
C VAL A 321 10.17 20.14 7.08
N LEU A 322 11.26 20.81 6.70
CA LEU A 322 12.53 20.72 7.43
C LEU A 322 12.40 21.29 8.84
N ASP A 323 11.70 22.41 9.00
CA ASP A 323 11.48 23.04 10.31
C ASP A 323 10.62 22.15 11.22
N GLU A 324 9.61 21.46 10.67
CA GLU A 324 8.84 20.44 11.40
C GLU A 324 9.71 19.25 11.84
N LEU A 325 10.60 18.77 10.96
CA LEU A 325 11.53 17.69 11.28
C LEU A 325 12.52 18.10 12.38
N LYS A 326 13.03 19.34 12.36
CA LYS A 326 13.91 19.88 13.40
C LYS A 326 13.21 19.99 14.76
N GLN A 327 11.96 20.48 14.78
CA GLN A 327 11.17 20.48 16.01
C GLN A 327 10.90 19.07 16.54
N LYS A 328 10.72 18.09 15.66
CA LYS A 328 10.56 16.69 16.04
C LYS A 328 11.85 16.12 16.62
N GLU A 329 13.00 16.40 15.99
CA GLU A 329 14.32 16.00 16.47
C GLU A 329 14.61 16.55 17.88
N ASP A 330 14.26 17.81 18.14
CA ASP A 330 14.46 18.42 19.46
C ASP A 330 13.61 17.75 20.55
N ARG A 331 12.33 17.43 20.25
CA ARG A 331 11.47 16.67 21.19
C ARG A 331 12.01 15.27 21.45
N GLU A 332 12.50 14.58 20.42
CA GLU A 332 13.09 13.24 20.54
C GLU A 332 14.38 13.28 21.37
N LYS A 333 15.20 14.33 21.24
CA LYS A 333 16.39 14.56 22.09
C LYS A 333 16.03 14.82 23.56
N GLU A 334 15.03 15.66 23.82
CA GLU A 334 14.55 15.94 25.18
C GLU A 334 14.04 14.66 25.87
N GLN A 335 13.27 13.83 25.15
CA GLN A 335 12.80 12.54 25.65
C GLN A 335 13.95 11.57 25.91
N LEU A 336 14.95 11.54 25.03
CA LEU A 336 16.13 10.71 25.22
C LEU A 336 16.93 11.15 26.46
N SER A 337 17.11 12.46 26.67
CA SER A 337 17.76 13.02 27.86
C SER A 337 17.01 12.62 29.14
N SER A 338 15.68 12.74 29.15
CA SER A 338 14.85 12.34 30.29
C SER A 338 14.99 10.86 30.63
N LEU A 339 15.04 9.97 29.63
CA LEU A 339 15.22 8.53 29.86
C LEU A 339 16.63 8.20 30.36
N GLN A 340 17.65 8.95 29.91
CA GLN A 340 19.02 8.81 30.38
C GLN A 340 19.17 9.27 31.83
N GLU A 341 18.55 10.39 32.21
CA GLU A 341 18.50 10.87 33.60
C GLU A 341 17.74 9.90 34.52
N GLU A 342 16.64 9.30 34.04
CA GLU A 342 15.88 8.28 34.77
C GLU A 342 16.72 7.02 35.01
N LEU A 343 17.49 6.59 33.99
CA LEU A 343 18.42 5.47 34.12
C LEU A 343 19.54 5.77 35.12
N GLU A 344 20.12 6.97 35.07
CA GLU A 344 21.21 7.40 35.98
C GLU A 344 20.72 7.47 37.44
N SER A 345 19.51 8.00 37.67
CA SER A 345 18.89 8.04 39.00
C SER A 345 18.60 6.65 39.60
N LEU A 346 18.40 5.64 38.75
CA LEU A 346 18.21 4.25 39.17
C LEU A 346 19.53 3.52 39.42
N LEU A 347 20.64 3.97 38.83
CA LEU A 347 21.98 3.42 39.04
C LEU A 347 22.70 4.06 40.25
N GLU A 348 22.31 5.27 40.66
CA GLU A 348 22.85 5.97 41.84
C GLU A 348 22.17 5.60 43.18
N LYS A 349 21.07 4.82 43.14
CA LYS A 349 20.37 4.28 44.33
C LYS A 349 20.78 2.84 44.61
#